data_AF-A0A382PWU9-F1
#
_entry.id   AF-A0A382PWU9-F1
#
_cell.length_a   1.000
_cell.length_b   1.000
_cell.length_c   1.000
_cell.angle_alpha   90.00
_cell.angle_beta   90.00
_cell.angle_gamma   90.00
#
_symmetry.space_group_name_H-M   'P 1'
#
loop_
_entity.id
_entity.type
_entity.pdbx_description
1 polymer ?
#
loop_
_entity_poly.entity_id
_entity_poly.type
_entity_poly.pdbx_seq_one_letter_code
_entity_poly.pdbx_strand_id
1 'polypeptide(L)'
;MRVVLQRVSSANVTVEGRQTGSIGRGLLALVGVGRDDDRSDVSYVADKIRDLRLFNDANGRMNRSLLDVDGAVLLVSQFTLYGNCRKGRRPS
;
A
#
# COMPACT_ATOMS: atom_id res chain seq x y z
N MET A 1 -10.78 0.02 -7.02
CA MET A 1 -9.94 -0.44 -5.89
C MET A 1 -9.48 0.73 -5.03
N ARG A 2 -9.25 0.54 -3.72
CA ARG A 2 -8.65 1.57 -2.83
C ARG A 2 -7.36 1.06 -2.21
N VAL A 3 -6.33 1.89 -2.22
CA VAL A 3 -5.05 1.58 -1.56
C VAL A 3 -4.58 2.79 -0.75
N VAL A 4 -4.15 2.53 0.49
CA VAL A 4 -3.38 3.48 1.29
C VAL A 4 -1.92 3.04 1.26
N LEU A 5 -1.06 3.90 0.74
CA LEU A 5 0.38 3.67 0.68
C LEU A 5 1.10 4.40 1.80
N GLN A 6 2.03 3.71 2.44
CA GLN A 6 2.92 4.26 3.44
C GLN A 6 4.36 3.99 3.01
N ARG A 7 5.16 5.04 2.84
CA ARG A 7 6.61 4.90 2.67
C ARG A 7 7.24 4.48 3.98
N VAL A 8 7.93 3.35 3.97
CA VAL A 8 8.51 2.74 5.18
C VAL A 8 10.00 2.49 5.02
N SER A 9 10.74 2.60 6.13
CA SER A 9 12.11 2.07 6.24
C SER A 9 12.12 0.55 6.40
N SER A 10 11.06 -0.01 6.99
CA SER A 10 10.78 -1.44 7.13
C SER A 10 9.32 -1.67 7.51
N ALA A 11 8.75 -2.82 7.16
CA ALA A 11 7.43 -3.26 7.64
C ALA A 11 7.37 -4.78 7.75
N ASN A 12 6.52 -5.30 8.65
CA ASN A 12 6.23 -6.72 8.75
C ASN A 12 4.76 -6.99 9.13
N VAL A 13 4.32 -8.22 8.89
CA VAL A 13 3.04 -8.75 9.36
C VAL A 13 3.32 -9.98 10.20
N THR A 14 2.64 -10.05 11.34
CA THR A 14 2.69 -11.18 12.27
C THR A 14 1.27 -11.71 12.49
N VAL A 15 1.10 -13.03 12.43
CA VAL A 15 -0.15 -13.73 12.73
C VAL A 15 0.14 -14.74 13.83
N GLU A 16 -0.59 -14.65 14.95
CA GLU A 16 -0.39 -15.53 16.13
C GLU A 16 1.08 -15.57 16.60
N GLY A 17 1.76 -14.42 16.60
CA GLY A 17 3.15 -14.31 17.01
C GLY A 17 4.19 -14.77 15.98
N ARG A 18 3.77 -15.33 14.82
CA ARG A 18 4.67 -15.74 13.74
C ARG A 18 4.68 -14.72 12.60
N GLN A 19 5.87 -14.29 12.20
CA GLN A 19 6.03 -13.41 11.04
C GLN A 19 5.61 -14.14 9.74
N THR A 20 4.69 -13.55 8.98
CA THR A 20 4.18 -14.09 7.72
C THR A 20 4.66 -13.31 6.49
N GLY A 21 5.19 -12.10 6.69
CA GLY A 21 5.80 -11.29 5.64
C GLY A 21 6.57 -10.13 6.21
N SER A 22 7.63 -9.71 5.52
CA SER A 22 8.44 -8.55 5.90
C SER A 22 9.13 -7.95 4.70
N ILE A 23 9.36 -6.64 4.76
CA ILE A 23 10.18 -5.90 3.81
C ILE A 23 11.14 -4.96 4.55
N GLY A 24 12.26 -4.65 3.91
CA GLY A 24 13.10 -3.50 4.26
C GLY A 24 12.50 -2.20 3.73
N ARG A 25 13.36 -1.34 3.18
CA ARG A 25 12.94 -0.08 2.54
C ARG A 25 11.90 -0.35 1.46
N GLY A 26 10.79 0.40 1.47
CA GLY A 26 9.73 0.13 0.52
C GLY A 26 8.40 0.82 0.83
N LEU A 27 7.32 0.18 0.41
CA LEU A 27 5.95 0.62 0.64
C LEU A 27 5.16 -0.45 1.41
N LEU A 28 4.50 -0.06 2.48
CA LEU A 28 3.37 -0.81 3.03
C LEU A 28 2.12 -0.35 2.29
N ALA A 29 1.38 -1.30 1.72
CA ALA A 29 0.17 -1.06 0.97
C ALA A 29 -1.00 -1.75 1.67
N LEU A 30 -1.88 -0.96 2.27
CA LEU A 30 -3.18 -1.43 2.77
C LEU A 30 -4.15 -1.43 1.59
N VAL A 31 -4.66 -2.60 1.20
CA VAL A 31 -5.44 -2.79 -0.02
C VAL A 31 -6.88 -3.17 0.32
N GLY A 32 -7.82 -2.35 -0.15
CA GLY A 32 -9.24 -2.64 -0.10
C GLY A 32 -9.75 -2.94 -1.51
N VAL A 33 -10.54 -4.00 -1.64
CA VAL A 33 -11.23 -4.38 -2.88
C VAL A 33 -12.72 -4.10 -2.72
N GLY A 34 -13.28 -3.26 -3.59
CA GLY A 34 -14.68 -2.93 -3.67
C GLY A 34 -15.48 -3.94 -4.51
N ARG A 35 -16.81 -3.82 -4.49
CA ARG A 35 -17.72 -4.73 -5.22
C ARG A 35 -17.63 -4.57 -6.74
N ASP A 36 -17.35 -3.37 -7.20
CA ASP A 36 -17.33 -3.01 -8.62
C ASP A 36 -15.91 -3.03 -9.20
N ASP A 37 -14.92 -3.48 -8.41
CA ASP A 37 -13.53 -3.55 -8.86
C ASP A 37 -13.34 -4.74 -9.80
N ASP A 38 -12.53 -4.54 -10.83
CA ASP A 38 -12.17 -5.59 -11.78
C ASP A 38 -10.65 -5.74 -11.97
N ARG A 39 -10.25 -6.55 -12.96
CA ARG A 39 -8.83 -6.78 -13.26
C ARG A 39 -8.12 -5.51 -13.77
N SER A 40 -8.84 -4.61 -14.41
CA SER A 40 -8.26 -3.35 -14.90
C SER A 40 -7.88 -2.43 -13.74
N ASP A 41 -8.70 -2.39 -12.67
CA ASP A 41 -8.36 -1.68 -11.43
C ASP A 41 -7.07 -2.23 -10.80
N VAL A 42 -6.93 -3.56 -10.76
CA VAL A 42 -5.74 -4.23 -10.20
C VAL A 42 -4.49 -3.80 -10.97
N SER A 43 -4.53 -3.90 -12.30
CA SER A 43 -3.40 -3.51 -13.16
C SER A 43 -3.06 -2.04 -13.00
N TYR A 44 -4.06 -1.15 -13.01
CA TYR A 44 -3.88 0.28 -12.82
C TYR A 44 -3.22 0.62 -11.48
N VAL A 45 -3.69 0.00 -10.39
CA VAL A 45 -3.13 0.20 -9.05
C VAL A 45 -1.71 -0.35 -8.96
N ALA A 46 -1.44 -1.53 -9.50
CA ALA A 46 -0.10 -2.12 -9.50
C ALA A 46 0.91 -1.24 -10.25
N ASP A 47 0.55 -0.75 -11.44
CA ASP A 47 1.37 0.18 -12.21
C ASP A 47 1.60 1.49 -11.45
N LYS A 48 0.54 2.04 -10.83
CA LYS A 48 0.67 3.24 -9.97
C LYS A 48 1.63 3.03 -8.80
N ILE A 49 1.53 1.93 -8.07
CA ILE A 49 2.41 1.65 -6.92
C ILE A 49 3.87 1.54 -7.38
N ARG A 50 4.10 0.86 -8.51
CA ARG A 50 5.43 0.69 -9.09
C ARG A 50 6.07 2.03 -9.46
N ASP A 51 5.30 2.92 -10.10
CA ASP A 51 5.84 4.10 -10.80
C ASP A 51 5.73 5.41 -9.99
N LEU A 52 4.92 5.47 -8.94
CA LEU A 52 4.77 6.67 -8.11
C LEU A 52 6.11 7.09 -7.48
N ARG A 53 6.48 8.36 -7.66
CA ARG A 53 7.73 8.96 -7.19
C ARG A 53 7.65 9.37 -5.72
N LEU A 54 7.70 8.39 -4.83
CA LEU A 54 7.51 8.58 -3.38
C LEU A 54 8.83 8.60 -2.59
N PHE A 55 9.97 8.38 -3.24
CA PHE A 55 11.27 8.32 -2.57
C PHE A 55 12.17 9.50 -2.94
N ASN A 56 13.02 9.88 -1.99
CA ASN A 56 13.94 11.00 -2.15
C ASN A 56 15.04 10.67 -3.18
N ASP A 57 15.38 11.64 -4.02
CA ASP A 57 16.62 11.67 -4.80
C ASP A 57 17.79 12.21 -3.96
N ALA A 58 18.95 12.40 -4.61
CA ALA A 58 20.16 12.93 -3.99
C ALA A 58 19.99 14.36 -3.42
N ASN A 59 19.01 15.12 -3.89
CA ASN A 59 18.71 16.48 -3.43
C ASN A 59 17.56 16.50 -2.39
N GLY A 60 17.14 15.34 -1.91
CA GLY A 60 16.05 15.21 -0.93
C GLY A 60 14.65 15.40 -1.51
N ARG A 61 14.49 15.51 -2.83
CA ARG A 61 13.19 15.69 -3.48
C ARG A 61 12.54 14.35 -3.81
N MET A 62 11.23 14.24 -3.66
CA MET A 62 10.48 13.01 -3.98
C MET A 62 10.36 12.81 -5.50
N ASN A 63 11.38 12.17 -6.08
CA ASN A 63 11.52 11.97 -7.52
C ASN A 63 11.80 10.52 -7.93
N ARG A 64 12.05 9.64 -6.95
CA ARG A 64 12.38 8.24 -7.21
C ARG A 64 11.16 7.36 -6.97
N SER A 65 10.90 6.46 -7.92
CA SER A 65 9.89 5.41 -7.83
C SER A 65 10.35 4.27 -6.90
N LEU A 66 9.47 3.28 -6.70
CA LEU A 66 9.84 2.06 -5.99
C LEU A 66 10.96 1.30 -6.71
N LEU A 67 10.90 1.23 -8.05
CA LEU A 67 11.91 0.58 -8.88
C LEU A 67 13.27 1.28 -8.75
N ASP A 68 13.28 2.62 -8.77
CA ASP A 68 14.51 3.40 -8.69
C ASP A 68 15.30 3.19 -7.39
N VAL A 69 14.62 2.74 -6.33
CA VAL A 69 15.23 2.53 -5.01
C VAL A 69 15.39 1.05 -4.65
N ASP A 70 15.14 0.16 -5.62
CA ASP A 70 15.11 -1.29 -5.42
C ASP A 70 14.28 -1.70 -4.18
N GLY A 71 13.14 -1.02 -4.03
CA GLY A 71 12.27 -1.15 -2.86
C GLY A 71 11.31 -2.31 -3.01
N ALA A 72 10.89 -2.86 -1.86
CA ALA A 72 9.87 -3.92 -1.83
C ALA A 72 8.49 -3.36 -1.44
N VAL A 73 7.43 -4.14 -1.70
CA VAL A 73 6.07 -3.82 -1.24
C VAL A 73 5.57 -4.92 -0.33
N LEU A 74 4.99 -4.53 0.80
CA LEU A 74 4.23 -5.43 1.67
C LEU A 74 2.75 -5.12 1.49
N LEU A 75 2.01 -6.05 0.88
CA LEU A 75 0.57 -5.92 0.64
C LEU A 75 -0.20 -6.55 1.80
N VAL A 76 -1.13 -5.78 2.38
CA VAL A 76 -1.99 -6.23 3.48
C VAL A 76 -3.44 -5.97 3.11
N SER A 77 -4.26 -7.02 3.13
CA SER A 77 -5.71 -6.90 2.92
C SER A 77 -6.35 -6.04 4.01
N GLN A 78 -7.06 -4.98 3.61
CA GLN A 78 -7.65 -3.99 4.52
C GLN A 78 -9.06 -3.59 4.05
N PHE A 79 -10.06 -4.42 4.36
CA PHE A 79 -11.45 -4.18 3.96
C PHE A 79 -12.04 -2.86 4.52
N THR A 80 -11.51 -2.38 5.65
CA THR A 80 -12.02 -1.16 6.30
C THR A 80 -11.79 0.12 5.48
N LEU A 81 -10.97 0.09 4.42
CA LEU A 81 -10.83 1.22 3.49
C LEU A 81 -12.13 1.59 2.76
N TYR A 82 -13.11 0.68 2.72
CA TYR A 82 -14.45 0.93 2.20
C TYR A 82 -15.49 1.19 3.30
N GLY A 83 -15.10 1.18 4.58
CA GLY A 83 -16.02 1.47 5.68
C GLY A 83 -16.55 2.90 5.62
N ASN A 84 -17.87 3.05 5.60
CA ASN A 84 -18.52 4.36 5.64
C ASN A 84 -18.78 4.79 7.09
N CYS A 85 -18.04 5.80 7.54
CA CYS A 85 -18.12 6.33 8.91
C CYS A 85 -18.93 7.64 9.01
N ARG A 86 -19.73 8.01 7.99
CA ARG A 86 -20.45 9.30 7.98
C ARG A 86 -21.65 9.36 8.93
N LYS A 87 -22.19 8.21 9.35
CA LYS A 87 -23.39 8.13 10.22
C LYS A 87 -23.08 7.32 11.47
N GLY A 88 -23.41 7.87 12.65
CA GLY A 88 -23.25 7.18 13.92
C GLY A 88 -21.78 6.86 14.25
N ARG A 89 -21.56 5.76 14.99
CA ARG A 89 -20.22 5.35 15.49
C ARG A 89 -19.75 3.99 14.97
N ARG A 90 -20.58 3.28 14.19
CA ARG A 90 -20.27 1.97 13.62
C ARG A 90 -20.08 2.13 12.10
N PRO A 91 -18.91 1.82 11.54
CA PRO A 91 -18.72 1.81 10.10
C PRO A 91 -19.69 0.83 9.42
N SER A 92 -20.31 1.24 8.31
CA SER A 92 -21.12 0.37 7.43
C SER A 92 -20.38 0.02 6.15
#